data_AF-G2RCK3-F1
#
_entry.id   AF-G2RCK3-F1
#
_cell.length_a   1.000
_cell.length_b   1.000
_cell.length_c   1.000
_cell.angle_alpha   90.00
_cell.angle_beta   90.00
_cell.angle_gamma   90.00
#
_symmetry.space_group_name_H-M   'P 1'
#
loop_
_entity.id
_entity.type
_entity.pdbx_description
1 polymer ?
#
loop_
_entity_poly.entity_id
_entity_poly.type
_entity_poly.pdbx_seq_one_letter_code
_entity_poly.pdbx_strand_id
1 'polypeptide(L)'
;MTLRLLMCDLIEQQAGVDRDRLLQQHREALMVHAEAVLNAVPYSSRSEIFDMTPLCFVPAFRMAEAVLVKDITSITLTSTPTAENPSSASLVQRRNIVNHAKGASIMQDKLQSVGFRERLAAAYPWTRAPLIVGAPMRVMAGPELAVAVSRAGGIGFIGPGLKPETTAVDLEAAKDLIAASGIPQLQQPGSVLPVGVGFQIWNGDLDVSAAAVSQHRPAAVWLFAPRNGQPDVDAWTRRLREASPETKVWLQIGTLQEALDAVRSASPPDVLVVQGAEAGGHGRATDGVGFITLLPEIADATRGSGIPLIAAGGVADGRGVVAALGVGAAGVAMGTRFLASREARIKKGYQDEVVRASNGGANTLRTHLYNHLRGTFGWPEQFSPRTIINQSWVEQQAGVPFEELKKRHDEAVGKGDAAWGPQGRTATYAGANVGLIRSVVAAGEIVEATRNEAAEIVRALSGVSD
;
A
#
# COMPACT_ATOMS: atom_id res chain seq x y z
N MET A 1 39.98 -24.25 5.74
CA MET A 1 41.19 -23.84 6.48
C MET A 1 42.07 -22.87 5.67
N THR A 2 42.14 -23.00 4.35
CA THR A 2 43.00 -22.19 3.46
C THR A 2 42.60 -20.71 3.31
N LEU A 3 41.30 -20.37 3.45
CA LEU A 3 40.84 -18.96 3.42
C LEU A 3 41.16 -18.17 4.71
N ARG A 4 41.35 -18.87 5.83
CA ARG A 4 41.52 -18.27 7.17
C ARG A 4 42.93 -17.75 7.41
N LEU A 5 43.92 -18.33 6.72
CA LEU A 5 45.32 -17.89 6.79
C LEU A 5 45.55 -16.64 5.92
N LEU A 6 44.91 -16.58 4.74
CA LEU A 6 45.00 -15.42 3.82
C LEU A 6 44.41 -14.12 4.39
N MET A 7 43.38 -14.19 5.24
CA MET A 7 42.82 -12.99 5.88
C MET A 7 43.65 -12.48 7.06
N CYS A 8 44.31 -13.36 7.81
CA CYS A 8 45.18 -12.94 8.91
C CYS A 8 46.45 -12.25 8.38
N ASP A 9 47.03 -12.77 7.29
CA ASP A 9 48.19 -12.13 6.63
C ASP A 9 47.85 -10.74 6.08
N LEU A 10 46.61 -10.52 5.62
CA LEU A 10 46.14 -9.22 5.12
C LEU A 10 45.96 -8.18 6.25
N ILE A 11 45.58 -8.64 7.45
CA ILE A 11 45.39 -7.80 8.64
C ILE A 11 46.76 -7.45 9.26
N GLU A 12 47.71 -8.39 9.28
CA GLU A 12 49.08 -8.13 9.75
C GLU A 12 49.83 -7.11 8.87
N GLN A 13 49.57 -7.09 7.55
CA GLN A 13 50.18 -6.08 6.67
C GLN A 13 49.64 -4.66 6.88
N GLN A 14 48.49 -4.47 7.54
CA GLN A 14 47.85 -3.16 7.68
C GLN A 14 47.76 -2.62 9.11
N ALA A 15 47.89 -3.45 10.15
CA ALA A 15 47.89 -2.98 11.53
C ALA A 15 48.72 -3.93 12.40
N GLY A 16 49.88 -3.49 12.88
CA GLY A 16 50.79 -4.28 13.72
C GLY A 16 50.20 -4.66 15.09
N VAL A 17 49.25 -5.58 15.11
CA VAL A 17 48.53 -6.05 16.30
C VAL A 17 48.83 -7.53 16.55
N ASP A 18 49.13 -7.84 17.81
CA ASP A 18 49.54 -9.15 18.31
C ASP A 18 48.46 -10.24 18.10
N ARG A 19 48.82 -11.23 17.28
CA ARG A 19 47.99 -12.37 16.85
C ARG A 19 47.42 -13.18 18.01
N ASP A 20 48.18 -13.37 19.08
CA ASP A 20 47.77 -14.26 20.18
C ASP A 20 46.67 -13.63 21.03
N ARG A 21 46.70 -12.30 21.20
CA ARG A 21 45.69 -11.54 21.94
C ARG A 21 44.33 -11.55 21.22
N LEU A 22 44.34 -11.42 19.90
CA LEU A 22 43.13 -11.44 19.06
C LEU A 22 42.47 -12.82 19.05
N LEU A 23 43.29 -13.88 18.96
CA LEU A 23 42.79 -15.26 19.03
C LEU A 23 42.18 -15.58 20.40
N GLN A 24 42.76 -15.05 21.49
CA GLN A 24 42.23 -15.28 22.83
C GLN A 24 40.89 -14.56 23.06
N GLN A 25 40.76 -13.29 22.66
CA GLN A 25 39.50 -12.54 22.75
C GLN A 25 38.37 -13.18 21.93
N HIS A 26 38.68 -13.69 20.73
CA HIS A 26 37.70 -14.43 19.93
C HIS A 26 37.27 -15.76 20.58
N ARG A 27 38.19 -16.45 21.25
CA ARG A 27 37.90 -17.71 21.94
C ARG A 27 36.96 -17.47 23.13
N GLU A 28 37.23 -16.43 23.92
CA GLU A 28 36.39 -16.05 25.07
C GLU A 28 34.97 -15.63 24.63
N ALA A 29 34.84 -14.83 23.58
CA ALA A 29 33.55 -14.40 23.05
C ALA A 29 32.69 -15.58 22.53
N LEU A 30 33.32 -16.59 21.92
CA LEU A 30 32.64 -17.79 21.44
C LEU A 30 32.16 -18.68 22.58
N MET A 31 32.93 -18.79 23.66
CA MET A 31 32.57 -19.61 24.82
C MET A 31 31.37 -19.03 25.58
N VAL A 32 31.31 -17.70 25.73
CA VAL A 32 30.17 -17.00 26.37
C VAL A 32 28.88 -17.18 25.55
N HIS A 33 28.97 -17.14 24.22
CA HIS A 33 27.81 -17.40 23.36
C HIS A 33 27.36 -18.87 23.39
N ALA A 34 28.31 -19.82 23.44
CA ALA A 34 27.99 -21.24 23.53
C ALA A 34 27.31 -21.60 24.86
N GLU A 35 27.77 -21.03 25.98
CA GLU A 35 27.13 -21.22 27.31
C GLU A 35 25.72 -20.63 27.37
N ALA A 36 25.51 -19.44 26.79
CA ALA A 36 24.20 -18.81 26.76
C ALA A 36 23.17 -19.65 25.97
N VAL A 37 23.59 -20.26 24.86
CA VAL A 37 22.75 -21.15 24.06
C VAL A 37 22.47 -22.47 24.78
N LEU A 38 23.46 -23.07 25.45
CA LEU A 38 23.29 -24.32 26.20
C LEU A 38 22.38 -24.18 27.43
N ASN A 39 22.36 -23.00 28.06
CA ASN A 39 21.52 -22.72 29.22
C ASN A 39 20.07 -22.35 28.87
N ALA A 40 19.78 -22.01 27.60
CA ALA A 40 18.44 -21.70 27.12
C ALA A 40 17.63 -22.94 26.68
N VAL A 41 18.24 -24.13 26.66
CA VAL A 41 17.59 -25.38 26.18
C VAL A 41 17.24 -26.31 27.36
N PRO A 42 15.99 -26.79 27.47
CA PRO A 42 15.56 -27.74 28.51
C PRO A 42 16.40 -29.04 28.52
N TYR A 43 16.65 -29.58 29.72
CA TYR A 43 17.56 -30.72 29.92
C TYR A 43 17.16 -32.00 29.14
N SER A 44 15.87 -32.16 28.82
CA SER A 44 15.32 -33.29 28.06
C SER A 44 15.65 -33.29 26.57
N SER A 45 16.23 -32.20 26.04
CA SER A 45 16.53 -32.04 24.61
C SER A 45 18.02 -32.08 24.28
N ARG A 46 18.90 -32.26 25.28
CA ARG A 46 20.35 -32.13 25.10
C ARG A 46 21.00 -33.30 24.36
N SER A 47 20.36 -34.46 24.29
CA SER A 47 20.87 -35.62 23.54
C SER A 47 20.64 -35.54 22.03
N GLU A 48 19.74 -34.68 21.55
CA GLU A 48 19.45 -34.53 20.11
C GLU A 48 20.29 -33.43 19.42
N ILE A 49 21.09 -32.67 20.16
CA ILE A 49 21.90 -31.58 19.60
C ILE A 49 23.24 -32.06 19.03
N PHE A 50 23.71 -33.26 19.39
CA PHE A 50 25.04 -33.73 18.96
C PHE A 50 25.12 -34.24 17.51
N ASP A 51 24.00 -34.34 16.79
CA ASP A 51 23.96 -34.93 15.43
C ASP A 51 23.70 -33.92 14.29
N MET A 52 23.70 -32.61 14.56
CA MET A 52 23.41 -31.57 13.54
C MET A 52 24.51 -30.51 13.40
N THR A 53 25.78 -30.93 13.51
CA THR A 53 26.93 -30.01 13.56
C THR A 53 27.65 -29.87 12.20
N PRO A 54 26.95 -29.46 11.11
CA PRO A 54 27.57 -28.44 10.26
C PRO A 54 26.62 -27.39 9.61
N LEU A 55 25.34 -27.27 10.01
CA LEU A 55 24.38 -26.39 9.30
C LEU A 55 24.07 -25.04 9.94
N CYS A 56 24.49 -24.78 11.20
CA CYS A 56 24.12 -23.55 11.91
C CYS A 56 25.18 -22.43 11.92
N PHE A 57 26.36 -22.62 11.30
CA PHE A 57 27.46 -21.65 11.41
C PHE A 57 27.60 -20.63 10.26
N VAL A 58 26.81 -20.76 9.18
CA VAL A 58 26.89 -19.86 8.01
C VAL A 58 26.15 -18.52 8.21
N PRO A 59 24.98 -18.43 8.91
CA PRO A 59 24.28 -17.16 9.08
C PRO A 59 24.95 -16.20 10.08
N ALA A 60 25.59 -16.72 11.12
CA ALA A 60 26.25 -15.90 12.14
C ALA A 60 27.51 -15.18 11.62
N PHE A 61 28.18 -15.75 10.62
CA PHE A 61 29.38 -15.16 10.03
C PHE A 61 29.10 -13.92 9.15
N ARG A 62 27.93 -13.85 8.48
CA ARG A 62 27.55 -12.68 7.67
C ARG A 62 27.18 -11.45 8.50
N MET A 63 26.78 -11.64 9.76
CA MET A 63 26.55 -10.53 10.69
C MET A 63 27.85 -9.89 11.18
N ALA A 64 28.92 -10.67 11.39
CA ALA A 64 30.22 -10.14 11.82
C ALA A 64 30.92 -9.33 10.72
N GLU A 65 30.75 -9.74 9.46
CA GLU A 65 31.30 -9.03 8.28
C GLU A 65 30.70 -7.62 8.10
N ALA A 66 29.39 -7.47 8.38
CA ALA A 66 28.70 -6.18 8.29
C ALA A 66 29.06 -5.20 9.42
N VAL A 67 29.54 -5.70 10.57
CA VAL A 67 29.98 -4.87 11.69
C VAL A 67 31.41 -4.35 11.46
N LEU A 68 32.32 -5.18 10.94
CA LEU A 68 33.71 -4.77 10.67
C LEU A 68 33.85 -3.77 9.51
N VAL A 69 33.02 -3.84 8.47
CA VAL A 69 33.06 -2.88 7.35
C VAL A 69 32.60 -1.48 7.76
N LYS A 70 31.71 -1.39 8.76
CA LYS A 70 31.20 -0.11 9.30
C LYS A 70 32.24 0.65 10.14
N ASP A 71 33.12 -0.05 10.84
CA ASP A 71 34.14 0.59 11.67
C ASP A 71 35.33 1.11 10.83
N ILE A 72 35.69 0.41 9.75
CA ILE A 72 36.81 0.81 8.86
C ILE A 72 36.44 2.04 8.00
N THR A 73 35.17 2.21 7.61
CA THR A 73 34.74 3.41 6.86
C THR A 73 34.69 4.68 7.73
N SER A 74 34.70 4.55 9.06
CA SER A 74 34.74 5.71 9.96
C SER A 74 36.15 6.28 10.19
N ILE A 75 37.20 5.57 9.78
CA ILE A 75 38.61 5.94 10.06
C ILE A 75 39.27 6.70 8.88
N THR A 76 38.65 6.76 7.69
CA THR A 76 39.33 7.27 6.47
C THR A 76 38.79 8.59 5.93
N LEU A 77 38.24 9.48 6.75
CA LEU A 77 37.87 10.83 6.35
C LEU A 77 38.15 11.87 7.45
N THR A 78 39.42 12.07 7.80
CA THR A 78 39.95 13.37 8.25
C THR A 78 41.48 13.30 8.30
N SER A 79 42.16 13.87 7.31
CA SER A 79 43.58 14.20 7.43
C SER A 79 43.88 15.54 6.76
N THR A 80 43.70 16.63 7.50
CA THR A 80 44.64 17.76 7.47
C THR A 80 44.69 18.43 8.84
N PRO A 81 45.88 18.87 9.31
CA PRO A 81 46.10 19.21 10.71
C PRO A 81 46.02 20.72 10.93
N THR A 82 45.16 21.16 11.85
CA THR A 82 45.46 22.38 12.62
C THR A 82 45.04 22.15 14.05
N ALA A 83 46.00 22.41 14.94
CA ALA A 83 45.84 22.33 16.37
C ALA A 83 44.80 23.35 16.84
N GLU A 84 43.85 22.91 17.67
CA GLU A 84 43.52 23.54 18.96
C GLU A 84 42.46 22.70 19.67
N ASN A 85 42.74 22.42 20.94
CA ASN A 85 41.83 21.77 21.87
C ASN A 85 40.66 22.73 22.17
N PRO A 86 39.40 22.26 22.22
CA PRO A 86 38.84 22.15 23.56
C PRO A 86 37.91 20.94 23.75
N SER A 87 38.21 20.19 24.80
CA SER A 87 37.22 19.45 25.58
C SER A 87 36.09 20.35 26.09
N SER A 88 34.89 19.77 26.20
CA SER A 88 33.67 20.24 26.91
C SER A 88 32.49 20.77 26.08
N ALA A 89 31.99 19.98 25.13
CA ALA A 89 30.57 20.06 24.78
C ALA A 89 29.81 19.00 25.59
N SER A 90 28.99 19.43 26.56
CA SER A 90 28.20 18.54 27.41
C SER A 90 27.19 17.73 26.57
N LEU A 91 26.78 16.56 27.07
CA LEU A 91 25.74 15.70 26.48
C LEU A 91 24.44 16.45 26.12
N VAL A 92 24.18 17.60 26.75
CA VAL A 92 23.04 18.49 26.46
C VAL A 92 23.17 19.17 25.09
N GLN A 93 24.38 19.56 24.68
CA GLN A 93 24.63 20.26 23.43
C GLN A 93 24.50 19.32 22.21
N ARG A 94 24.93 18.06 22.35
CA ARG A 94 24.71 17.01 21.35
C ARG A 94 23.23 16.63 21.21
N ARG A 95 22.46 16.64 22.31
CA ARG A 95 21.00 16.44 22.29
C ARG A 95 20.28 17.59 21.57
N ASN A 96 20.73 18.83 21.76
CA ASN A 96 20.15 20.00 21.10
C ASN A 96 20.39 20.04 19.58
N ILE A 97 21.55 19.56 19.09
CA ILE A 97 21.84 19.46 17.66
C ILE A 97 21.00 18.36 17.00
N VAL A 98 20.84 17.20 17.64
CA VAL A 98 19.98 16.12 17.14
C VAL A 98 18.49 16.53 17.18
N ASN A 99 18.06 17.29 18.19
CA ASN A 99 16.70 17.82 18.27
C ASN A 99 16.46 18.95 17.25
N HIS A 100 17.45 19.80 16.95
CA HIS A 100 17.36 20.80 15.88
C HIS A 100 17.31 20.15 14.49
N ALA A 101 18.10 19.10 14.24
CA ALA A 101 18.04 18.35 12.99
C ALA A 101 16.70 17.60 12.81
N LYS A 102 16.14 17.05 13.89
CA LYS A 102 14.77 16.46 13.87
C LYS A 102 13.69 17.52 13.70
N GLY A 103 13.80 18.67 14.36
CA GLY A 103 12.86 19.79 14.21
C GLY A 103 12.86 20.37 12.80
N ALA A 104 14.04 20.47 12.17
CA ALA A 104 14.18 20.85 10.78
C ALA A 104 13.54 19.82 9.83
N SER A 105 13.76 18.51 10.05
CA SER A 105 13.10 17.45 9.27
C SER A 105 11.58 17.52 9.38
N ILE A 106 11.02 17.68 10.59
CA ILE A 106 9.57 17.74 10.80
C ILE A 106 8.93 18.95 10.09
N MET A 107 9.59 20.12 10.13
CA MET A 107 9.12 21.29 9.38
C MET A 107 9.17 21.06 7.87
N GLN A 108 10.24 20.41 7.38
CA GLN A 108 10.42 20.08 5.98
C GLN A 108 9.38 19.05 5.49
N ASP A 109 9.03 18.07 6.33
CA ASP A 109 8.02 17.05 6.06
C ASP A 109 6.61 17.66 5.98
N LYS A 110 6.29 18.62 6.86
CA LYS A 110 5.05 19.41 6.77
C LYS A 110 5.00 20.23 5.48
N LEU A 111 6.08 20.93 5.14
CA LEU A 111 6.19 21.75 3.91
C LEU A 111 6.04 20.90 2.64
N GLN A 112 6.61 19.69 2.61
CA GLN A 112 6.44 18.79 1.47
C GLN A 112 5.03 18.22 1.35
N SER A 113 4.38 17.86 2.46
CA SER A 113 2.99 17.39 2.44
C SER A 113 2.02 18.45 1.90
N VAL A 114 2.30 19.74 2.18
CA VAL A 114 1.59 20.88 1.61
C VAL A 114 1.86 20.97 0.10
N GLY A 115 3.11 20.87 -0.33
CA GLY A 115 3.48 20.84 -1.76
C GLY A 115 2.89 19.65 -2.53
N PHE A 116 2.72 18.49 -1.91
CA PHE A 116 2.03 17.35 -2.53
C PHE A 116 0.54 17.63 -2.78
N ARG A 117 -0.13 18.27 -1.82
CA ARG A 117 -1.55 18.63 -1.95
C ARG A 117 -1.76 19.69 -3.02
N GLU A 118 -0.87 20.68 -3.09
CA GLU A 118 -0.89 21.71 -4.13
C GLU A 118 -0.68 21.10 -5.52
N ARG A 119 0.27 20.16 -5.68
CA ARG A 119 0.46 19.41 -6.93
C ARG A 119 -0.80 18.65 -7.36
N LEU A 120 -1.46 17.96 -6.42
CA LEU A 120 -2.70 17.25 -6.70
C LEU A 120 -3.84 18.22 -7.06
N ALA A 121 -3.98 19.33 -6.34
CA ALA A 121 -4.99 20.34 -6.63
C ALA A 121 -4.77 20.99 -8.01
N ALA A 122 -3.51 21.22 -8.41
CA ALA A 122 -3.17 21.71 -9.74
C ALA A 122 -3.49 20.69 -10.85
N ALA A 123 -3.25 19.40 -10.60
CA ALA A 123 -3.60 18.33 -11.54
C ALA A 123 -5.12 18.08 -11.62
N TYR A 124 -5.84 18.34 -10.52
CA TYR A 124 -7.27 18.06 -10.37
C TYR A 124 -8.03 19.29 -9.83
N PRO A 125 -8.25 20.33 -10.65
CA PRO A 125 -8.70 21.65 -10.19
C PRO A 125 -10.12 21.68 -9.61
N TRP A 126 -10.94 20.66 -9.83
CA TRP A 126 -12.27 20.55 -9.20
C TRP A 126 -12.23 19.98 -7.77
N THR A 127 -11.08 19.46 -7.33
CA THR A 127 -10.95 18.77 -6.04
C THR A 127 -10.86 19.76 -4.88
N ARG A 128 -11.28 19.30 -3.69
CA ARG A 128 -11.17 20.04 -2.43
C ARG A 128 -10.43 19.21 -1.39
N ALA A 129 -9.60 19.89 -0.59
CA ALA A 129 -8.83 19.28 0.48
C ALA A 129 -9.66 19.08 1.76
N PRO A 130 -9.38 18.03 2.57
CA PRO A 130 -8.60 16.84 2.23
C PRO A 130 -9.13 16.10 0.99
N LEU A 131 -8.21 15.58 0.15
CA LEU A 131 -8.57 14.85 -1.06
C LEU A 131 -9.16 13.48 -0.69
N ILE A 132 -10.41 13.27 -1.11
CA ILE A 132 -11.11 12.00 -0.99
C ILE A 132 -11.21 11.35 -2.37
N VAL A 133 -10.70 10.13 -2.48
CA VAL A 133 -10.65 9.37 -3.74
C VAL A 133 -11.61 8.19 -3.66
N GLY A 134 -12.45 8.03 -4.68
CA GLY A 134 -13.24 6.83 -4.89
C GLY A 134 -12.41 5.81 -5.66
N ALA A 135 -12.01 4.71 -5.01
CA ALA A 135 -11.09 3.73 -5.61
C ALA A 135 -11.72 2.96 -6.79
N PRO A 136 -10.93 2.55 -7.80
CA PRO A 136 -11.43 1.70 -8.87
C PRO A 136 -11.75 0.29 -8.33
N MET A 137 -13.03 -0.06 -8.31
CA MET A 137 -13.50 -1.37 -7.88
C MET A 137 -14.05 -2.11 -9.10
N ARG A 138 -13.36 -3.17 -9.55
CA ARG A 138 -13.70 -3.91 -10.77
C ARG A 138 -15.21 -4.21 -10.82
N VAL A 139 -15.88 -3.76 -11.88
CA VAL A 139 -17.35 -3.77 -12.10
C VAL A 139 -18.17 -2.91 -11.12
N MET A 140 -17.79 -2.81 -9.85
CA MET A 140 -18.58 -2.18 -8.78
C MET A 140 -18.55 -0.65 -8.82
N ALA A 141 -17.42 -0.07 -9.21
CA ALA A 141 -17.27 1.37 -9.40
C ALA A 141 -17.56 1.75 -10.85
N GLY A 142 -18.82 2.01 -11.14
CA GLY A 142 -19.26 2.48 -12.46
C GLY A 142 -19.13 4.00 -12.64
N PRO A 143 -19.52 4.50 -13.82
CA PRO A 143 -19.55 5.92 -14.15
C PRO A 143 -20.32 6.77 -13.16
N GLU A 144 -21.48 6.30 -12.68
CA GLU A 144 -22.35 7.02 -11.75
C GLU A 144 -21.63 7.31 -10.44
N LEU A 145 -20.94 6.30 -9.88
CA LEU A 145 -20.17 6.46 -8.65
C LEU A 145 -18.97 7.39 -8.88
N ALA A 146 -18.22 7.17 -9.95
CA ALA A 146 -17.02 7.97 -10.22
C ALA A 146 -17.37 9.46 -10.39
N VAL A 147 -18.42 9.76 -11.17
CA VAL A 147 -18.90 11.13 -11.38
C VAL A 147 -19.45 11.72 -10.08
N ALA A 148 -20.23 10.97 -9.29
CA ALA A 148 -20.76 11.46 -8.02
C ALA A 148 -19.65 11.88 -7.04
N VAL A 149 -18.57 11.10 -6.96
CA VAL A 149 -17.40 11.46 -6.14
C VAL A 149 -16.70 12.71 -6.66
N SER A 150 -16.48 12.81 -7.99
CA SER A 150 -15.86 14.00 -8.58
C SER A 150 -16.69 15.26 -8.41
N ARG A 151 -18.02 15.16 -8.54
CA ARG A 151 -18.96 16.28 -8.28
C ARG A 151 -18.89 16.81 -6.85
N ALA A 152 -18.60 15.95 -5.87
CA ALA A 152 -18.41 16.34 -4.47
C ALA A 152 -16.99 16.87 -4.18
N GLY A 153 -16.21 17.20 -5.21
CA GLY A 153 -14.84 17.68 -5.08
C GLY A 153 -13.85 16.62 -4.60
N GLY A 154 -14.18 15.34 -4.81
CA GLY A 154 -13.20 14.24 -4.78
C GLY A 154 -12.67 13.94 -6.18
N ILE A 155 -12.01 12.80 -6.35
CA ILE A 155 -11.76 12.19 -7.66
C ILE A 155 -12.28 10.75 -7.63
N GLY A 156 -13.26 10.45 -8.47
CA GLY A 156 -13.79 9.10 -8.59
C GLY A 156 -13.09 8.33 -9.70
N PHE A 157 -12.77 7.06 -9.45
CA PHE A 157 -12.23 6.15 -10.46
C PHE A 157 -13.26 5.10 -10.86
N ILE A 158 -13.42 4.93 -12.17
CA ILE A 158 -14.14 3.79 -12.75
C ILE A 158 -13.28 2.54 -12.59
N GLY A 159 -13.86 1.46 -12.09
CA GLY A 159 -13.18 0.17 -12.00
C GLY A 159 -13.14 -0.57 -13.34
N PRO A 160 -12.14 -1.44 -13.57
CA PRO A 160 -12.11 -2.24 -14.78
C PRO A 160 -13.41 -3.05 -14.93
N GLY A 161 -13.92 -3.18 -16.15
CA GLY A 161 -15.11 -4.00 -16.39
C GLY A 161 -14.83 -5.50 -16.41
N LEU A 162 -15.78 -6.27 -16.93
CA LEU A 162 -15.58 -7.72 -17.13
C LEU A 162 -14.64 -8.00 -18.30
N LYS A 163 -14.73 -7.19 -19.36
CA LYS A 163 -13.88 -7.23 -20.55
C LYS A 163 -13.22 -5.87 -20.77
N PRO A 164 -11.99 -5.78 -21.30
CA PRO A 164 -11.29 -4.51 -21.49
C PRO A 164 -12.08 -3.45 -22.28
N GLU A 165 -12.84 -3.86 -23.29
CA GLU A 165 -13.57 -2.97 -24.21
C GLU A 165 -14.70 -2.19 -23.52
N THR A 166 -15.20 -2.70 -22.39
CA THR A 166 -16.23 -2.02 -21.60
C THR A 166 -15.72 -0.70 -21.00
N THR A 167 -14.40 -0.51 -20.94
CA THR A 167 -13.79 0.72 -20.42
C THR A 167 -14.20 1.96 -21.22
N ALA A 168 -14.19 1.89 -22.55
CA ALA A 168 -14.59 3.01 -23.41
C ALA A 168 -16.06 3.37 -23.23
N VAL A 169 -16.93 2.35 -23.06
CA VAL A 169 -18.36 2.54 -22.81
C VAL A 169 -18.59 3.26 -21.48
N ASP A 170 -17.93 2.82 -20.41
CA ASP A 170 -18.07 3.46 -19.10
C ASP A 170 -17.47 4.88 -19.09
N LEU A 171 -16.38 5.14 -19.83
CA LEU A 171 -15.81 6.49 -19.98
C LEU A 171 -16.73 7.43 -20.77
N GLU A 172 -17.38 6.97 -21.83
CA GLU A 172 -18.36 7.78 -22.57
C GLU A 172 -19.59 8.08 -21.70
N ALA A 173 -20.10 7.10 -20.96
CA ALA A 173 -21.19 7.33 -20.01
C ALA A 173 -20.82 8.34 -18.92
N ALA A 174 -19.58 8.33 -18.43
CA ALA A 174 -19.11 9.33 -17.46
C ALA A 174 -19.06 10.74 -18.07
N LYS A 175 -18.61 10.86 -19.33
CA LYS A 175 -18.63 12.12 -20.08
C LYS A 175 -20.05 12.67 -20.24
N ASP A 176 -21.02 11.82 -20.60
CA ASP A 176 -22.42 12.21 -20.71
C ASP A 176 -23.00 12.68 -19.37
N LEU A 177 -22.72 11.95 -18.29
CA LEU A 177 -23.12 12.34 -16.93
C LEU A 177 -22.50 13.68 -16.52
N ILE A 178 -21.24 13.93 -16.86
CA ILE A 178 -20.57 15.21 -16.56
C ILE A 178 -21.18 16.35 -17.39
N ALA A 179 -21.44 16.13 -18.68
CA ALA A 179 -22.12 17.10 -19.54
C ALA A 179 -23.51 17.45 -18.99
N ALA A 180 -24.27 16.47 -18.52
CA ALA A 180 -25.59 16.65 -17.92
C ALA A 180 -25.55 17.30 -16.51
N SER A 181 -24.39 17.36 -15.85
CA SER A 181 -24.29 17.86 -14.48
C SER A 181 -24.46 19.38 -14.35
N GLY A 182 -24.11 20.13 -15.41
CA GLY A 182 -24.08 21.60 -15.38
C GLY A 182 -23.07 22.20 -14.40
N ILE A 183 -22.08 21.43 -13.90
CA ILE A 183 -21.06 21.91 -12.95
C ILE A 183 -19.86 22.46 -13.74
N PRO A 184 -19.65 23.80 -13.78
CA PRO A 184 -18.64 24.39 -14.66
C PRO A 184 -17.21 23.92 -14.37
N GLN A 185 -16.90 23.62 -13.10
CA GLN A 185 -15.59 23.14 -12.66
C GLN A 185 -15.23 21.77 -13.29
N LEU A 186 -16.23 20.98 -13.67
CA LEU A 186 -16.05 19.69 -14.32
C LEU A 186 -16.10 19.77 -15.86
N GLN A 187 -16.43 20.94 -16.42
CA GLN A 187 -16.72 21.13 -17.84
C GLN A 187 -15.71 22.07 -18.53
N GLN A 188 -14.46 22.07 -18.06
CA GLN A 188 -13.42 22.95 -18.62
C GLN A 188 -13.08 22.54 -20.06
N PRO A 189 -13.24 23.44 -21.05
CA PRO A 189 -12.95 23.11 -22.45
C PRO A 189 -11.50 22.68 -22.64
N GLY A 190 -11.28 21.55 -23.33
CA GLY A 190 -9.94 21.02 -23.60
C GLY A 190 -9.25 20.36 -22.40
N SER A 191 -9.91 20.26 -21.24
CA SER A 191 -9.38 19.53 -20.08
C SER A 191 -9.54 18.03 -20.23
N VAL A 192 -8.83 17.28 -19.38
CA VAL A 192 -9.11 15.87 -19.12
C VAL A 192 -10.55 15.68 -18.63
N LEU A 193 -11.12 14.50 -18.88
CA LEU A 193 -12.39 14.07 -18.30
C LEU A 193 -12.19 13.91 -16.77
N PRO A 194 -12.97 14.59 -15.91
CA PRO A 194 -12.72 14.67 -14.46
C PRO A 194 -13.12 13.42 -13.67
N VAL A 195 -12.78 12.25 -14.19
CA VAL A 195 -12.79 10.97 -13.49
C VAL A 195 -11.49 10.23 -13.83
N GLY A 196 -11.10 9.29 -12.98
CA GLY A 196 -10.06 8.33 -13.30
C GLY A 196 -10.61 6.99 -13.78
N VAL A 197 -9.74 6.11 -14.24
CA VAL A 197 -10.06 4.72 -14.60
C VAL A 197 -8.99 3.75 -14.13
N GLY A 198 -9.38 2.59 -13.61
CA GLY A 198 -8.46 1.57 -13.12
C GLY A 198 -8.21 0.45 -14.11
N PHE A 199 -6.97 -0.04 -14.14
CA PHE A 199 -6.54 -1.18 -14.97
C PHE A 199 -5.82 -2.24 -14.14
N GLN A 200 -6.12 -3.51 -14.43
CA GLN A 200 -5.38 -4.65 -13.92
C GLN A 200 -4.28 -4.99 -14.93
N ILE A 201 -3.02 -4.88 -14.52
CA ILE A 201 -1.88 -5.07 -15.43
C ILE A 201 -1.79 -6.54 -15.88
N TRP A 202 -1.95 -7.49 -14.96
CA TRP A 202 -1.70 -8.91 -15.22
C TRP A 202 -2.67 -9.60 -16.22
N ASN A 203 -3.87 -9.06 -16.43
CA ASN A 203 -4.89 -9.61 -17.33
C ASN A 203 -5.61 -8.54 -18.16
N GLY A 204 -5.18 -7.29 -18.08
CA GLY A 204 -5.71 -6.21 -18.90
C GLY A 204 -5.11 -6.27 -20.30
N ASP A 205 -5.81 -5.66 -21.24
CA ASP A 205 -5.31 -5.44 -22.60
C ASP A 205 -4.78 -4.00 -22.69
N LEU A 206 -3.46 -3.86 -22.84
CA LEU A 206 -2.80 -2.57 -22.83
C LEU A 206 -3.20 -1.70 -24.03
N ASP A 207 -3.37 -2.29 -25.21
CA ASP A 207 -3.70 -1.52 -26.42
C ASP A 207 -5.16 -1.06 -26.41
N VAL A 208 -6.08 -1.91 -25.96
CA VAL A 208 -7.48 -1.52 -25.73
C VAL A 208 -7.57 -0.40 -24.68
N SER A 209 -6.81 -0.54 -23.59
CA SER A 209 -6.76 0.46 -22.51
C SER A 209 -6.23 1.80 -23.03
N ALA A 210 -5.14 1.76 -23.81
CA ALA A 210 -4.53 2.96 -24.36
C ALA A 210 -5.41 3.62 -25.43
N ALA A 211 -6.14 2.86 -26.25
CA ALA A 211 -7.12 3.40 -27.19
C ALA A 211 -8.24 4.16 -26.44
N ALA A 212 -8.79 3.58 -25.37
CA ALA A 212 -9.82 4.22 -24.56
C ALA A 212 -9.29 5.50 -23.87
N VAL A 213 -8.05 5.47 -23.35
CA VAL A 213 -7.42 6.64 -22.73
C VAL A 213 -7.16 7.74 -23.75
N SER A 214 -6.68 7.40 -24.95
CA SER A 214 -6.49 8.36 -26.03
C SER A 214 -7.80 9.03 -26.46
N GLN A 215 -8.87 8.25 -26.55
CA GLN A 215 -10.18 8.72 -26.99
C GLN A 215 -10.88 9.61 -25.95
N HIS A 216 -10.90 9.20 -24.67
CA HIS A 216 -11.72 9.88 -23.65
C HIS A 216 -10.91 10.74 -22.67
N ARG A 217 -9.58 10.62 -22.66
CA ARG A 217 -8.64 11.44 -21.87
C ARG A 217 -9.05 11.56 -20.39
N PRO A 218 -9.22 10.44 -19.65
CA PRO A 218 -9.52 10.49 -18.21
C PRO A 218 -8.43 11.25 -17.45
N ALA A 219 -8.77 11.91 -16.36
CA ALA A 219 -7.81 12.69 -15.57
C ALA A 219 -6.68 11.84 -14.99
N ALA A 220 -6.97 10.57 -14.71
CA ALA A 220 -5.99 9.64 -14.21
C ALA A 220 -6.26 8.20 -14.66
N VAL A 221 -5.19 7.43 -14.82
CA VAL A 221 -5.23 5.96 -14.88
C VAL A 221 -4.68 5.41 -13.58
N TRP A 222 -5.28 4.35 -13.06
CA TRP A 222 -4.84 3.68 -11.83
C TRP A 222 -4.41 2.26 -12.15
N LEU A 223 -3.12 2.00 -12.05
CA LEU A 223 -2.51 0.73 -12.38
C LEU A 223 -2.34 -0.14 -11.13
N PHE A 224 -2.69 -1.42 -11.26
CA PHE A 224 -2.54 -2.38 -10.18
C PHE A 224 -2.22 -3.79 -10.68
N ALA A 225 -1.56 -4.55 -9.81
CA ALA A 225 -1.26 -5.97 -9.94
C ALA A 225 -0.45 -6.33 -11.20
N PRO A 226 0.80 -5.83 -11.33
CA PRO A 226 1.73 -6.37 -12.31
C PRO A 226 2.06 -7.83 -12.00
N ARG A 227 2.25 -8.65 -13.03
CA ARG A 227 2.68 -10.05 -12.86
C ARG A 227 4.18 -10.12 -12.63
N ASN A 228 4.94 -9.41 -13.45
CA ASN A 228 6.40 -9.43 -13.48
C ASN A 228 7.03 -8.22 -12.78
N GLY A 229 6.25 -7.48 -11.98
CA GLY A 229 6.73 -6.32 -11.23
C GLY A 229 6.95 -5.08 -12.11
N GLN A 230 8.02 -4.33 -11.83
CA GLN A 230 8.29 -3.02 -12.44
C GLN A 230 8.34 -3.00 -13.98
N PRO A 231 8.89 -4.02 -14.69
CA PRO A 231 8.86 -4.04 -16.15
C PRO A 231 7.45 -3.95 -16.76
N ASP A 232 6.45 -4.61 -16.16
CA ASP A 232 5.07 -4.49 -16.63
C ASP A 232 4.54 -3.07 -16.37
N VAL A 233 4.84 -2.50 -15.20
CA VAL A 233 4.45 -1.13 -14.84
C VAL A 233 5.02 -0.13 -15.84
N ASP A 234 6.31 -0.24 -16.18
CA ASP A 234 7.00 0.65 -17.12
C ASP A 234 6.41 0.57 -18.53
N ALA A 235 6.05 -0.64 -18.98
CA ALA A 235 5.40 -0.82 -20.28
C ALA A 235 4.03 -0.11 -20.31
N TRP A 236 3.24 -0.27 -19.25
CA TRP A 236 1.93 0.38 -19.13
C TRP A 236 2.06 1.91 -18.99
N THR A 237 2.96 2.41 -18.14
CA THR A 237 3.10 3.87 -17.95
C THR A 237 3.53 4.56 -19.24
N ARG A 238 4.52 4.00 -19.95
CA ARG A 238 5.00 4.58 -21.22
C ARG A 238 3.88 4.65 -22.26
N ARG A 239 3.21 3.53 -22.51
CA ARG A 239 2.17 3.42 -23.54
C ARG A 239 0.94 4.29 -23.24
N LEU A 240 0.57 4.44 -21.97
CA LEU A 240 -0.55 5.31 -21.57
C LEU A 240 -0.20 6.79 -21.64
N ARG A 241 1.04 7.18 -21.32
CA ARG A 241 1.54 8.56 -21.51
C ARG A 241 1.61 8.94 -22.99
N GLU A 242 2.02 8.02 -23.87
CA GLU A 242 1.98 8.20 -25.33
C GLU A 242 0.53 8.40 -25.82
N ALA A 243 -0.42 7.66 -25.24
CA ALA A 243 -1.83 7.75 -25.61
C ALA A 243 -2.50 9.07 -25.17
N SER A 244 -2.15 9.57 -23.98
CA SER A 244 -2.60 10.88 -23.47
C SER A 244 -1.58 11.47 -22.49
N PRO A 245 -0.78 12.47 -22.91
CA PRO A 245 0.21 13.11 -22.05
C PRO A 245 -0.36 13.83 -20.82
N GLU A 246 -1.62 14.26 -20.87
CA GLU A 246 -2.29 14.97 -19.78
C GLU A 246 -2.86 14.03 -18.71
N THR A 247 -3.12 12.77 -19.08
CA THR A 247 -3.63 11.74 -18.17
C THR A 247 -2.54 11.35 -17.17
N LYS A 248 -2.81 11.52 -15.87
CA LYS A 248 -1.86 11.17 -14.81
C LYS A 248 -1.85 9.68 -14.50
N VAL A 249 -0.68 9.13 -14.21
CA VAL A 249 -0.52 7.70 -13.90
C VAL A 249 -0.42 7.50 -12.39
N TRP A 250 -1.40 6.82 -11.82
CA TRP A 250 -1.42 6.38 -10.43
C TRP A 250 -1.01 4.93 -10.37
N LEU A 251 -0.11 4.58 -9.45
CA LEU A 251 0.31 3.20 -9.22
C LEU A 251 -0.03 2.78 -7.81
N GLN A 252 -0.78 1.69 -7.67
CA GLN A 252 -1.03 1.08 -6.37
C GLN A 252 0.06 0.10 -6.00
N ILE A 253 0.58 0.28 -4.80
CA ILE A 253 1.66 -0.50 -4.19
C ILE A 253 1.24 -0.97 -2.80
N GLY A 254 1.89 -2.01 -2.28
CA GLY A 254 1.66 -2.53 -0.93
C GLY A 254 2.95 -2.83 -0.15
N THR A 255 4.11 -2.48 -0.69
CA THR A 255 5.42 -2.67 -0.03
C THR A 255 6.35 -1.48 -0.28
N LEU A 256 7.35 -1.30 0.59
CA LEU A 256 8.41 -0.31 0.39
C LEU A 256 9.21 -0.57 -0.90
N GLN A 257 9.51 -1.85 -1.19
CA GLN A 257 10.30 -2.20 -2.38
C GLN A 257 9.60 -1.79 -3.68
N GLU A 258 8.28 -2.02 -3.79
CA GLU A 258 7.49 -1.55 -4.93
C GLU A 258 7.52 -0.01 -5.07
N ALA A 259 7.49 0.73 -3.96
CA ALA A 259 7.62 2.19 -4.00
C ALA A 259 8.99 2.62 -4.55
N LEU A 260 10.04 2.00 -4.03
CA LEU A 260 11.43 2.27 -4.39
C LEU A 260 11.72 1.96 -5.86
N ASP A 261 11.15 0.86 -6.39
CA ASP A 261 11.29 0.51 -7.80
C ASP A 261 10.53 1.49 -8.70
N ALA A 262 9.33 1.91 -8.29
CA ALA A 262 8.53 2.86 -9.04
C ALA A 262 9.18 4.25 -9.14
N VAL A 263 9.78 4.76 -8.05
CA VAL A 263 10.45 6.08 -8.07
C VAL A 263 11.77 6.07 -8.85
N ARG A 264 12.45 4.92 -8.93
CA ARG A 264 13.70 4.76 -9.70
C ARG A 264 13.47 4.44 -11.18
N SER A 265 12.25 4.12 -11.57
CA SER A 265 11.90 3.83 -12.96
C SER A 265 12.23 5.02 -13.87
N ALA A 266 12.55 4.71 -15.14
CA ALA A 266 12.68 5.71 -16.20
C ALA A 266 11.34 6.38 -16.56
N SER A 267 10.20 5.80 -16.17
CA SER A 267 8.85 6.35 -16.36
C SER A 267 8.06 6.24 -15.06
N PRO A 268 8.43 7.04 -14.03
CA PRO A 268 7.81 6.96 -12.72
C PRO A 268 6.33 7.36 -12.78
N PRO A 269 5.49 6.84 -11.87
CA PRO A 269 4.10 7.26 -11.76
C PRO A 269 3.99 8.71 -11.25
N ASP A 270 2.87 9.36 -11.53
CA ASP A 270 2.57 10.71 -11.00
C ASP A 270 2.07 10.65 -9.54
N VAL A 271 1.52 9.52 -9.10
CA VAL A 271 0.99 9.29 -7.75
C VAL A 271 1.23 7.85 -7.31
N LEU A 272 1.64 7.65 -6.06
CA LEU A 272 1.65 6.31 -5.43
C LEU A 272 0.45 6.15 -4.50
N VAL A 273 -0.30 5.08 -4.68
CA VAL A 273 -1.36 4.67 -3.75
C VAL A 273 -0.82 3.57 -2.85
N VAL A 274 -0.61 3.91 -1.58
CA VAL A 274 -0.11 3.00 -0.54
C VAL A 274 -1.28 2.22 0.04
N GLN A 275 -1.46 0.98 -0.43
CA GLN A 275 -2.53 0.10 0.01
C GLN A 275 -2.11 -0.71 1.24
N GLY A 276 -2.78 -0.46 2.37
CA GLY A 276 -2.66 -1.26 3.58
C GLY A 276 -3.36 -2.63 3.49
N ALA A 277 -2.92 -3.56 4.33
CA ALA A 277 -3.45 -4.92 4.43
C ALA A 277 -4.94 -5.00 4.80
N GLU A 278 -5.51 -3.91 5.33
CA GLU A 278 -6.91 -3.75 5.69
C GLU A 278 -7.84 -3.58 4.46
N ALA A 279 -7.28 -3.24 3.29
CA ALA A 279 -8.08 -3.00 2.09
C ALA A 279 -8.87 -4.23 1.65
N GLY A 280 -10.10 -3.99 1.17
CA GLY A 280 -10.96 -5.00 0.54
C GLY A 280 -10.46 -5.38 -0.85
N GLY A 281 -10.83 -6.58 -1.31
CA GLY A 281 -10.38 -7.07 -2.60
C GLY A 281 -8.87 -7.34 -2.62
N HIS A 282 -8.29 -7.44 -3.83
CA HIS A 282 -6.92 -7.87 -4.03
C HIS A 282 -5.91 -6.85 -3.46
N GLY A 283 -4.98 -7.37 -2.69
CA GLY A 283 -3.83 -6.68 -2.12
C GLY A 283 -2.78 -7.71 -1.72
N ARG A 284 -1.67 -7.28 -1.12
CA ARG A 284 -0.55 -8.16 -0.75
C ARG A 284 -1.04 -9.35 0.09
N ALA A 285 -0.72 -10.56 -0.36
CA ALA A 285 -1.25 -11.80 0.20
C ALA A 285 -0.64 -12.14 1.56
N THR A 286 0.69 -12.00 1.69
CA THR A 286 1.46 -12.51 2.84
C THR A 286 2.34 -11.45 3.51
N ASP A 287 2.78 -10.44 2.78
CA ASP A 287 3.72 -9.40 3.23
C ASP A 287 3.09 -7.99 3.27
N GLY A 288 1.76 -7.92 3.20
CA GLY A 288 1.03 -6.68 3.40
C GLY A 288 0.99 -6.28 4.87
N VAL A 289 1.23 -5.00 5.15
CA VAL A 289 1.09 -4.40 6.48
C VAL A 289 0.08 -3.24 6.45
N GLY A 290 -0.32 -2.74 7.61
CA GLY A 290 -1.28 -1.63 7.68
C GLY A 290 -0.72 -0.32 7.13
N PHE A 291 -1.57 0.53 6.54
CA PHE A 291 -1.07 1.78 5.95
C PHE A 291 -0.45 2.73 6.99
N ILE A 292 -0.90 2.66 8.26
CA ILE A 292 -0.35 3.48 9.34
C ILE A 292 1.13 3.19 9.59
N THR A 293 1.57 1.95 9.39
CA THR A 293 2.98 1.58 9.51
C THR A 293 3.73 1.72 8.20
N LEU A 294 3.09 1.39 7.07
CA LEU A 294 3.71 1.37 5.75
C LEU A 294 3.96 2.76 5.17
N LEU A 295 2.99 3.66 5.28
CA LEU A 295 3.03 4.96 4.62
C LEU A 295 4.19 5.85 5.10
N PRO A 296 4.46 6.02 6.42
CA PRO A 296 5.54 6.91 6.85
C PRO A 296 6.91 6.41 6.39
N GLU A 297 7.14 5.09 6.39
CA GLU A 297 8.38 4.49 5.88
C GLU A 297 8.57 4.77 4.38
N ILE A 298 7.50 4.63 3.59
CA ILE A 298 7.52 4.99 2.17
C ILE A 298 7.74 6.50 1.99
N ALA A 299 7.05 7.34 2.77
CA ALA A 299 7.18 8.80 2.69
C ALA A 299 8.63 9.25 2.90
N ASP A 300 9.32 8.68 3.89
CA ASP A 300 10.73 8.96 4.16
C ASP A 300 11.63 8.46 3.03
N ALA A 301 11.41 7.24 2.56
CA ALA A 301 12.24 6.63 1.53
C ALA A 301 12.06 7.27 0.13
N THR A 302 10.87 7.80 -0.16
CA THR A 302 10.55 8.41 -1.46
C THR A 302 10.58 9.94 -1.43
N ARG A 303 11.00 10.55 -0.33
CA ARG A 303 10.96 12.02 -0.11
C ARG A 303 11.57 12.84 -1.26
N GLY A 304 12.66 12.36 -1.84
CA GLY A 304 13.36 13.03 -2.94
C GLY A 304 12.65 12.97 -4.30
N SER A 305 11.64 12.12 -4.47
CA SER A 305 10.96 11.93 -5.77
C SER A 305 9.94 13.02 -6.08
N GLY A 306 9.40 13.70 -5.06
CA GLY A 306 8.31 14.65 -5.24
C GLY A 306 6.94 14.01 -5.56
N ILE A 307 6.84 12.67 -5.56
CA ILE A 307 5.61 11.94 -5.88
C ILE A 307 4.67 11.94 -4.65
N PRO A 308 3.44 12.46 -4.79
CA PRO A 308 2.45 12.44 -3.71
C PRO A 308 1.98 11.02 -3.38
N LEU A 309 1.72 10.77 -2.10
CA LEU A 309 1.23 9.50 -1.57
C LEU A 309 -0.25 9.58 -1.20
N ILE A 310 -1.03 8.59 -1.62
CA ILE A 310 -2.45 8.42 -1.23
C ILE A 310 -2.57 7.19 -0.34
N ALA A 311 -3.14 7.32 0.85
CA ALA A 311 -3.39 6.18 1.72
C ALA A 311 -4.63 5.41 1.26
N ALA A 312 -4.56 4.08 1.19
CA ALA A 312 -5.71 3.23 0.85
C ALA A 312 -5.81 2.04 1.81
N GLY A 313 -7.05 1.61 2.09
CA GLY A 313 -7.33 0.52 3.02
C GLY A 313 -7.67 1.03 4.42
N GLY A 314 -8.68 0.44 5.07
CA GLY A 314 -9.08 0.82 6.44
C GLY A 314 -9.81 2.16 6.61
N VAL A 315 -9.72 3.09 5.66
CA VAL A 315 -10.37 4.41 5.74
C VAL A 315 -11.86 4.33 5.35
N ALA A 316 -12.74 4.79 6.24
CA ALA A 316 -14.20 4.86 6.00
C ALA A 316 -14.85 6.21 6.37
N ASP A 317 -14.16 7.05 7.14
CA ASP A 317 -14.69 8.26 7.74
C ASP A 317 -13.56 9.24 8.10
N GLY A 318 -13.91 10.38 8.72
CA GLY A 318 -12.97 11.47 8.99
C GLY A 318 -11.78 11.07 9.88
N ARG A 319 -11.95 10.10 10.78
CA ARG A 319 -10.87 9.63 11.67
C ARG A 319 -9.75 8.97 10.87
N GLY A 320 -10.13 8.14 9.91
CA GLY A 320 -9.18 7.50 9.00
C GLY A 320 -8.45 8.53 8.11
N VAL A 321 -9.14 9.59 7.69
CA VAL A 321 -8.51 10.71 6.96
C VAL A 321 -7.46 11.39 7.81
N VAL A 322 -7.79 11.79 9.04
CA VAL A 322 -6.84 12.48 9.92
C VAL A 322 -5.63 11.60 10.22
N ALA A 323 -5.83 10.31 10.47
CA ALA A 323 -4.74 9.36 10.69
C ALA A 323 -3.82 9.25 9.46
N ALA A 324 -4.38 9.13 8.26
CA ALA A 324 -3.63 9.08 7.00
C ALA A 324 -2.83 10.36 6.74
N LEU A 325 -3.46 11.53 6.91
CA LEU A 325 -2.76 12.82 6.75
C LEU A 325 -1.65 12.98 7.81
N GLY A 326 -1.87 12.49 9.02
CA GLY A 326 -0.91 12.53 10.12
C GLY A 326 0.34 11.70 9.87
N VAL A 327 0.24 10.60 9.11
CA VAL A 327 1.39 9.77 8.73
C VAL A 327 2.03 10.17 7.38
N GLY A 328 1.61 11.29 6.78
CA GLY A 328 2.26 11.87 5.60
C GLY A 328 1.50 11.73 4.27
N ALA A 329 0.27 11.22 4.28
CA ALA A 329 -0.54 11.13 3.06
C ALA A 329 -0.98 12.52 2.56
N ALA A 330 -1.06 12.66 1.23
CA ALA A 330 -1.65 13.82 0.56
C ALA A 330 -3.19 13.73 0.44
N GLY A 331 -3.74 12.53 0.58
CA GLY A 331 -5.16 12.23 0.52
C GLY A 331 -5.44 10.77 0.84
N VAL A 332 -6.70 10.36 0.73
CA VAL A 332 -7.13 8.98 0.98
C VAL A 332 -7.93 8.41 -0.17
N ALA A 333 -7.82 7.11 -0.38
CA ALA A 333 -8.71 6.35 -1.24
C ALA A 333 -9.57 5.37 -0.43
N MET A 334 -10.88 5.45 -0.66
CA MET A 334 -11.86 4.56 -0.05
C MET A 334 -12.46 3.66 -1.12
N GLY A 335 -12.62 2.37 -0.79
CA GLY A 335 -13.34 1.40 -1.62
C GLY A 335 -14.60 0.95 -0.92
N THR A 336 -14.44 0.19 0.16
CA THR A 336 -15.54 -0.43 0.93
C THR A 336 -16.60 0.57 1.39
N ARG A 337 -16.24 1.79 1.83
CA ARG A 337 -17.20 2.83 2.19
C ARG A 337 -18.11 3.24 1.02
N PHE A 338 -17.58 3.28 -0.20
CA PHE A 338 -18.34 3.60 -1.41
C PHE A 338 -19.14 2.42 -1.96
N LEU A 339 -18.86 1.17 -1.57
CA LEU A 339 -19.79 0.06 -1.85
C LEU A 339 -21.15 0.28 -1.18
N ALA A 340 -21.18 0.97 -0.04
CA ALA A 340 -22.41 1.42 0.62
C ALA A 340 -22.87 2.80 0.12
N SER A 341 -22.81 3.03 -1.19
CA SER A 341 -23.41 4.19 -1.84
C SER A 341 -24.52 3.80 -2.82
N ARG A 342 -25.47 4.72 -3.10
CA ARG A 342 -26.57 4.47 -4.03
C ARG A 342 -26.11 4.28 -5.48
N GLU A 343 -24.96 4.85 -5.83
CA GLU A 343 -24.36 4.85 -7.16
C GLU A 343 -23.46 3.63 -7.42
N ALA A 344 -23.14 2.84 -6.40
CA ALA A 344 -22.36 1.62 -6.57
C ALA A 344 -23.11 0.60 -7.45
N ARG A 345 -22.43 0.08 -8.48
CA ARG A 345 -22.97 -0.91 -9.43
C ARG A 345 -22.92 -2.31 -8.82
N ILE A 346 -23.67 -2.53 -7.74
CA ILE A 346 -23.71 -3.80 -6.99
C ILE A 346 -25.15 -4.25 -6.72
N LYS A 347 -25.32 -5.54 -6.45
CA LYS A 347 -26.62 -6.11 -6.05
C LYS A 347 -26.95 -5.72 -4.60
N LYS A 348 -28.23 -5.64 -4.29
CA LYS A 348 -28.70 -5.23 -2.96
C LYS A 348 -28.20 -6.19 -1.88
N GLY A 349 -28.21 -7.50 -2.12
CA GLY A 349 -27.67 -8.48 -1.17
C GLY A 349 -26.19 -8.27 -0.83
N TYR A 350 -25.38 -7.87 -1.82
CA TYR A 350 -23.97 -7.49 -1.59
C TYR A 350 -23.90 -6.26 -0.68
N GLN A 351 -24.66 -5.22 -1.03
CA GLN A 351 -24.64 -3.94 -0.31
C GLN A 351 -25.12 -4.11 1.14
N ASP A 352 -26.19 -4.86 1.34
CA ASP A 352 -26.73 -5.20 2.66
C ASP A 352 -25.67 -5.93 3.49
N GLU A 353 -24.90 -6.85 2.89
CA GLU A 353 -23.83 -7.55 3.59
C GLU A 353 -22.68 -6.63 4.01
N VAL A 354 -22.31 -5.66 3.18
CA VAL A 354 -21.30 -4.64 3.54
C VAL A 354 -21.75 -3.83 4.76
N VAL A 355 -23.03 -3.46 4.82
CA VAL A 355 -23.59 -2.65 5.92
C VAL A 355 -23.84 -3.49 7.19
N ARG A 356 -24.20 -4.76 7.02
CA ARG A 356 -24.45 -5.68 8.14
C ARG A 356 -23.17 -6.09 8.85
N ALA A 357 -22.10 -6.33 8.09
CA ALA A 357 -20.86 -6.88 8.63
C ALA A 357 -20.21 -5.93 9.64
N SER A 358 -19.75 -6.49 10.74
CA SER A 358 -19.01 -5.80 11.80
C SER A 358 -17.83 -6.65 12.25
N ASN A 359 -17.02 -6.16 13.20
CA ASN A 359 -15.82 -6.85 13.67
C ASN A 359 -14.92 -7.32 12.50
N GLY A 360 -14.56 -6.40 11.61
CA GLY A 360 -13.96 -6.75 10.33
C GLY A 360 -12.60 -7.45 10.44
N GLY A 361 -11.87 -7.28 11.54
CA GLY A 361 -10.64 -8.05 11.80
C GLY A 361 -10.88 -9.56 11.95
N ALA A 362 -12.01 -9.96 12.53
CA ALA A 362 -12.39 -11.36 12.69
C ALA A 362 -13.26 -11.87 11.53
N ASN A 363 -14.07 -10.99 10.93
CA ASN A 363 -15.08 -11.36 9.94
C ASN A 363 -14.63 -11.12 8.48
N THR A 364 -13.39 -10.68 8.26
CA THR A 364 -12.81 -10.59 6.92
C THR A 364 -11.45 -11.27 6.87
N LEU A 365 -11.10 -11.84 5.72
CA LEU A 365 -9.81 -12.51 5.51
C LEU A 365 -9.39 -12.46 4.05
N ARG A 366 -8.11 -12.77 3.78
CA ARG A 366 -7.58 -12.95 2.43
C ARG A 366 -7.69 -14.41 2.00
N THR A 367 -8.32 -14.68 0.86
CA THR A 367 -8.44 -16.03 0.31
C THR A 367 -8.72 -16.02 -1.19
N HIS A 368 -8.17 -16.99 -1.91
CA HIS A 368 -8.52 -17.23 -3.31
C HIS A 368 -9.78 -18.09 -3.49
N LEU A 369 -10.37 -18.63 -2.43
CA LEU A 369 -11.54 -19.50 -2.49
C LEU A 369 -12.61 -18.92 -3.43
N TYR A 370 -13.01 -17.67 -3.20
CA TYR A 370 -14.09 -17.06 -3.96
C TYR A 370 -13.74 -16.70 -5.40
N ASN A 371 -12.45 -16.50 -5.70
CA ASN A 371 -12.00 -16.37 -7.08
C ASN A 371 -12.18 -17.70 -7.81
N HIS A 372 -11.76 -18.79 -7.20
CA HIS A 372 -11.87 -20.12 -7.78
C HIS A 372 -13.34 -20.55 -7.90
N LEU A 373 -14.18 -20.28 -6.90
CA LEU A 373 -15.62 -20.57 -6.95
C LEU A 373 -16.32 -19.87 -8.12
N ARG A 374 -15.93 -18.65 -8.48
CA ARG A 374 -16.46 -17.95 -9.67
C ARG A 374 -15.68 -18.22 -10.97
N GLY A 375 -14.77 -19.18 -10.98
CA GLY A 375 -13.98 -19.56 -12.16
C GLY A 375 -12.85 -18.60 -12.54
N THR A 376 -12.44 -17.70 -11.64
CA THR A 376 -11.28 -16.83 -11.86
C THR A 376 -10.02 -17.47 -11.27
N PHE A 377 -9.07 -17.82 -12.13
CA PHE A 377 -7.77 -18.37 -11.76
C PHE A 377 -6.62 -17.48 -12.28
N GLY A 378 -5.39 -17.77 -11.86
CA GLY A 378 -4.19 -17.17 -12.44
C GLY A 378 -3.82 -15.78 -11.94
N TRP A 379 -4.43 -15.30 -10.84
CA TRP A 379 -3.91 -14.12 -10.14
C TRP A 379 -2.44 -14.31 -9.78
N PRO A 380 -1.58 -13.27 -9.92
CA PRO A 380 -0.20 -13.36 -9.41
C PRO A 380 -0.19 -13.71 -7.92
N GLU A 381 0.71 -14.60 -7.51
CA GLU A 381 0.72 -15.24 -6.19
C GLU A 381 0.84 -14.24 -5.04
N GLN A 382 1.48 -13.09 -5.30
CA GLN A 382 1.64 -12.02 -4.33
C GLN A 382 0.33 -11.29 -3.97
N PHE A 383 -0.75 -11.50 -4.72
CA PHE A 383 -2.02 -10.81 -4.50
C PHE A 383 -3.15 -11.77 -4.14
N SER A 384 -3.79 -11.54 -2.99
CA SER A 384 -4.96 -12.30 -2.56
C SER A 384 -6.09 -11.36 -2.12
N PRO A 385 -7.36 -11.63 -2.44
CA PRO A 385 -8.43 -10.71 -2.12
C PRO A 385 -8.95 -10.86 -0.71
N ARG A 386 -9.19 -9.72 -0.05
CA ARG A 386 -9.93 -9.65 1.21
C ARG A 386 -11.44 -9.63 0.97
N THR A 387 -12.17 -10.45 1.72
CA THR A 387 -13.61 -10.65 1.62
C THR A 387 -14.22 -10.84 3.00
N ILE A 388 -15.51 -10.54 3.15
CA ILE A 388 -16.29 -10.97 4.32
C ILE A 388 -16.46 -12.49 4.26
N ILE A 389 -16.36 -13.12 5.44
CA ILE A 389 -16.54 -14.57 5.62
C ILE A 389 -18.02 -14.92 5.45
N ASN A 390 -18.28 -15.99 4.72
CA ASN A 390 -19.61 -16.60 4.59
C ASN A 390 -19.54 -18.13 4.68
N GLN A 391 -20.67 -18.78 4.44
CA GLN A 391 -20.83 -20.23 4.57
C GLN A 391 -19.82 -21.04 3.74
N SER A 392 -19.43 -20.59 2.55
CA SER A 392 -18.45 -21.31 1.72
C SER A 392 -17.08 -21.41 2.38
N TRP A 393 -16.65 -20.35 3.09
CA TRP A 393 -15.38 -20.39 3.83
C TRP A 393 -15.47 -21.30 5.05
N VAL A 394 -16.55 -21.19 5.83
CA VAL A 394 -16.78 -22.03 7.02
C VAL A 394 -16.73 -23.51 6.64
N GLU A 395 -17.40 -23.90 5.56
CA GLU A 395 -17.41 -25.28 5.06
C GLU A 395 -16.05 -25.72 4.52
N GLN A 396 -15.29 -24.83 3.86
CA GLN A 396 -13.93 -25.14 3.45
C GLN A 396 -13.04 -25.47 4.66
N GLN A 397 -13.15 -24.68 5.74
CA GLN A 397 -12.39 -24.93 6.97
C GLN A 397 -12.83 -26.23 7.67
N ALA A 398 -14.08 -26.65 7.47
CA ALA A 398 -14.59 -27.95 7.93
C ALA A 398 -14.20 -29.13 7.02
N GLY A 399 -13.41 -28.90 5.95
CA GLY A 399 -12.90 -29.95 5.07
C GLY A 399 -13.83 -30.35 3.92
N VAL A 400 -14.86 -29.55 3.60
CA VAL A 400 -15.71 -29.83 2.44
C VAL A 400 -14.89 -29.70 1.14
N PRO A 401 -14.91 -30.71 0.24
CA PRO A 401 -14.18 -30.66 -1.02
C PRO A 401 -14.59 -29.49 -1.91
N PHE A 402 -13.63 -28.97 -2.69
CA PHE A 402 -13.83 -27.78 -3.52
C PHE A 402 -14.96 -27.95 -4.55
N GLU A 403 -15.08 -29.15 -5.13
CA GLU A 403 -16.07 -29.50 -6.15
C GLU A 403 -17.49 -29.35 -5.60
N GLU A 404 -17.71 -29.75 -4.35
CA GLU A 404 -19.00 -29.60 -3.67
C GLU A 404 -19.26 -28.13 -3.30
N LEU A 405 -18.24 -27.40 -2.84
CA LEU A 405 -18.35 -25.96 -2.60
C LEU A 405 -18.71 -25.20 -3.90
N LYS A 406 -18.09 -25.58 -5.03
CA LYS A 406 -18.34 -25.01 -6.35
C LYS A 406 -19.79 -25.23 -6.79
N LYS A 407 -20.30 -26.45 -6.66
CA LYS A 407 -21.70 -26.78 -6.95
C LYS A 407 -22.66 -25.91 -6.13
N ARG A 408 -22.47 -25.85 -4.81
CA ARG A 408 -23.31 -25.04 -3.90
C ARG A 408 -23.21 -23.55 -4.17
N HIS A 409 -22.03 -23.06 -4.54
CA HIS A 409 -21.84 -21.68 -4.97
C HIS A 409 -22.67 -21.38 -6.22
N ASP A 410 -22.59 -22.22 -7.26
CA ASP A 410 -23.29 -22.00 -8.52
C ASP A 410 -24.82 -22.03 -8.33
N GLU A 411 -25.32 -22.93 -7.48
CA GLU A 411 -26.73 -22.94 -7.08
C GLU A 411 -27.13 -21.65 -6.34
N ALA A 412 -26.25 -21.08 -5.53
CA ALA A 412 -26.51 -19.84 -4.79
C ALA A 412 -26.50 -18.59 -5.69
N VAL A 413 -25.69 -18.56 -6.76
CA VAL A 413 -25.66 -17.43 -7.72
C VAL A 413 -27.05 -17.16 -8.32
N GLY A 414 -27.87 -18.20 -8.51
CA GLY A 414 -29.25 -18.08 -9.00
C GLY A 414 -30.26 -17.54 -7.98
N LYS A 415 -29.90 -17.35 -6.70
CA LYS A 415 -30.84 -17.00 -5.61
C LYS A 415 -31.03 -15.51 -5.38
N GLY A 416 -30.62 -14.66 -6.33
CA GLY A 416 -30.74 -13.20 -6.21
C GLY A 416 -29.97 -12.67 -5.00
N ASP A 417 -30.59 -11.80 -4.20
CA ASP A 417 -29.94 -11.15 -3.06
C ASP A 417 -29.54 -12.13 -1.94
N ALA A 418 -30.22 -13.27 -1.81
CA ALA A 418 -29.88 -14.32 -0.84
C ALA A 418 -28.57 -15.06 -1.16
N ALA A 419 -27.94 -14.76 -2.30
CA ALA A 419 -26.62 -15.28 -2.63
C ALA A 419 -25.52 -14.75 -1.69
N TRP A 420 -25.73 -13.57 -1.09
CA TRP A 420 -24.85 -12.91 -0.13
C TRP A 420 -25.34 -13.08 1.32
N GLY A 421 -24.54 -12.63 2.27
CA GLY A 421 -24.83 -12.77 3.70
C GLY A 421 -24.04 -13.88 4.38
N PRO A 422 -24.19 -14.06 5.70
CA PRO A 422 -23.53 -15.13 6.45
C PRO A 422 -23.82 -16.53 5.89
N GLN A 423 -25.08 -16.75 5.49
CA GLN A 423 -25.56 -18.00 4.89
C GLN A 423 -25.41 -18.03 3.36
N GLY A 424 -25.00 -16.89 2.77
CA GLY A 424 -24.69 -16.77 1.36
C GLY A 424 -23.41 -17.51 1.00
N ARG A 425 -23.16 -17.59 -0.31
CA ARG A 425 -22.01 -18.31 -0.87
C ARG A 425 -21.21 -17.50 -1.88
N THR A 426 -21.72 -16.36 -2.33
CA THR A 426 -21.01 -15.44 -3.22
C THR A 426 -20.10 -14.49 -2.45
N ALA A 427 -19.03 -14.03 -3.10
CA ALA A 427 -18.04 -13.17 -2.47
C ALA A 427 -18.60 -11.78 -2.14
N THR A 428 -18.20 -11.24 -0.98
CA THR A 428 -18.36 -9.82 -0.62
C THR A 428 -16.98 -9.22 -0.35
N TYR A 429 -16.30 -8.79 -1.42
CA TYR A 429 -14.98 -8.15 -1.34
C TYR A 429 -15.05 -6.81 -0.61
N ALA A 430 -14.62 -6.80 0.64
CA ALA A 430 -14.73 -5.67 1.53
C ALA A 430 -13.54 -5.64 2.49
N GLY A 431 -13.17 -4.45 2.94
CA GLY A 431 -12.03 -4.23 3.84
C GLY A 431 -12.36 -4.54 5.29
N ALA A 432 -11.34 -4.54 6.14
CA ALA A 432 -11.51 -4.78 7.58
C ALA A 432 -12.28 -3.65 8.31
N ASN A 433 -12.53 -2.52 7.63
CA ASN A 433 -13.28 -1.38 8.15
C ASN A 433 -14.81 -1.49 8.01
N VAL A 434 -15.35 -2.64 7.61
CA VAL A 434 -16.80 -2.87 7.46
C VAL A 434 -17.63 -2.45 8.68
N GLY A 435 -17.12 -2.62 9.90
CA GLY A 435 -17.82 -2.21 11.13
C GLY A 435 -18.04 -0.70 11.30
N LEU A 436 -17.41 0.13 10.46
CA LEU A 436 -17.60 1.59 10.42
C LEU A 436 -18.71 1.99 9.42
N ILE A 437 -19.19 1.06 8.60
CA ILE A 437 -20.12 1.33 7.50
C ILE A 437 -21.52 0.84 7.91
N ARG A 438 -22.40 1.76 8.29
CA ARG A 438 -23.69 1.41 8.95
C ARG A 438 -24.93 1.80 8.15
N SER A 439 -24.75 2.42 6.99
CA SER A 439 -25.86 2.93 6.17
C SER A 439 -25.45 3.09 4.72
N VAL A 440 -26.45 3.02 3.83
CA VAL A 440 -26.33 3.37 2.41
C VAL A 440 -26.76 4.82 2.22
N VAL A 441 -25.88 5.64 1.66
CA VAL A 441 -26.14 7.07 1.40
C VAL A 441 -25.63 7.46 0.00
N ALA A 442 -25.81 8.70 -0.44
CA ALA A 442 -25.22 9.13 -1.72
C ALA A 442 -23.69 9.21 -1.61
N ALA A 443 -22.96 8.91 -2.69
CA ALA A 443 -21.50 8.99 -2.71
C ALA A 443 -21.00 10.41 -2.44
N GLY A 444 -21.72 11.43 -2.92
CA GLY A 444 -21.41 12.81 -2.60
C GLY A 444 -21.52 13.12 -1.11
N GLU A 445 -22.56 12.60 -0.44
CA GLU A 445 -22.72 12.75 1.01
C GLU A 445 -21.57 12.07 1.78
N ILE A 446 -21.10 10.90 1.33
CA ILE A 446 -19.91 10.24 1.89
C ILE A 446 -18.70 11.16 1.83
N VAL A 447 -18.44 11.76 0.66
CA VAL A 447 -17.29 12.66 0.46
C VAL A 447 -17.39 13.88 1.38
N GLU A 448 -18.53 14.56 1.41
CA GLU A 448 -18.71 15.75 2.27
C GLU A 448 -18.59 15.41 3.75
N ALA A 449 -19.30 14.38 4.21
CA ALA A 449 -19.32 14.00 5.62
C ALA A 449 -17.92 13.59 6.11
N THR A 450 -17.21 12.79 5.32
CA THR A 450 -15.83 12.35 5.63
C THR A 450 -14.90 13.55 5.75
N ARG A 451 -15.02 14.54 4.85
CA ARG A 451 -14.20 15.75 4.86
C ARG A 451 -14.52 16.65 6.05
N ASN A 452 -15.80 16.85 6.34
CA ASN A 452 -16.27 17.69 7.44
C ASN A 452 -15.85 17.12 8.79
N GLU A 453 -16.05 15.81 9.00
CA GLU A 453 -15.62 15.12 10.21
C GLU A 453 -14.10 15.22 10.40
N ALA A 454 -13.31 15.05 9.33
CA ALA A 454 -11.86 15.22 9.41
C ALA A 454 -11.47 16.65 9.84
N ALA A 455 -12.13 17.68 9.28
CA ALA A 455 -11.89 19.07 9.63
C ALA A 455 -12.29 19.40 11.08
N GLU A 456 -13.34 18.78 11.60
CA GLU A 456 -13.76 18.88 13.00
C GLU A 456 -12.73 18.23 13.94
N ILE A 457 -12.27 17.02 13.61
CA ILE A 457 -11.25 16.30 14.39
C ILE A 457 -9.94 17.10 14.43
N VAL A 458 -9.48 17.65 13.30
CA VAL A 458 -8.25 18.47 13.27
C VAL A 458 -8.38 19.72 14.14
N ARG A 459 -9.54 20.39 14.10
CA ARG A 459 -9.82 21.54 14.97
C ARG A 459 -9.80 21.14 16.45
N ALA A 460 -10.40 20.00 16.80
CA ALA A 460 -10.38 19.49 18.17
C ALA A 460 -8.96 19.12 18.63
N LEU A 461 -8.16 18.49 17.78
CA LEU A 461 -6.77 18.09 18.10
C LEU A 461 -5.81 19.28 18.21
N SER A 462 -6.11 20.40 17.55
CA SER A 462 -5.32 21.63 17.67
C SER A 462 -5.38 22.22 19.08
N GLY A 463 -6.37 21.84 19.91
CA GLY A 463 -6.43 22.18 21.33
C GLY A 463 -5.68 21.21 22.26
N VAL A 464 -5.02 20.17 21.72
CA VAL A 464 -4.26 19.19 22.53
C VAL A 464 -2.81 19.63 22.74
N SER A 465 -2.36 20.70 22.07
CA SER A 465 -0.98 21.20 22.12
C SER A 465 -0.67 22.12 23.31
N ASP A 466 -1.50 22.09 24.36
CA ASP A 466 -1.30 22.88 25.59
C ASP A 466 -0.41 22.16 26.63
#